data_AF-A0A970V097-F1
#
_entry.id   AF-A0A970V097-F1
#
_cell.length_a   1.000
_cell.length_b   1.000
_cell.length_c   1.000
_cell.angle_alpha   90.00
_cell.angle_beta   90.00
_cell.angle_gamma   90.00
#
_symmetry.space_group_name_H-M   'P 1'
#
loop_
_entity.id
_entity.type
_entity.pdbx_description
1 polymer ?
#
loop_
_entity_poly.entity_id
_entity_poly.type
_entity_poly.pdbx_seq_one_letter_code
_entity_poly.pdbx_strand_id
1 'polypeptide(L)'
;MALTNRENWLATARRTRPEWIPTNVVVSHATRNQLRDEVEEVMARHPFLFPDFQPGQIDWDTHCFGPGHTADQPFRDAWGCVWESTVDGLEGQVLEHPLATWDALATWQPPDPLTQADRGPMDWAAARRRAEEARSCGEVVSGSLAHGFLLMRLWYLRGFENLMLDIATDEPRLQALIDLLVAHSLVLVQQWLDLDVDCMGFPEDLGTQTGSIISPAKFHRWITPAYARLVEPCHAAGVLVHQHSDGHVIELMEEFAASGRDIVNLQDLVNGIDNIAATLKGRVCIDLDLDRQKIVPFGTRREIRDLIEEEVRKLGSPQGGLMFTCGIYPPTPPENIDAVCTALEEFRTHYW
;
A
#
# COMPACT_ATOMS: atom_id res chain seq x y z
N MET A 1 -6.69 -14.22 28.29
CA MET A 1 -7.14 -12.83 28.11
C MET A 1 -7.32 -12.64 26.62
N ALA A 2 -8.36 -11.92 26.19
CA ALA A 2 -8.53 -11.63 24.76
C ALA A 2 -7.32 -10.82 24.26
N LEU A 3 -6.90 -11.05 23.01
CA LEU A 3 -5.79 -10.32 22.42
C LEU A 3 -6.17 -8.84 22.23
N THR A 4 -5.22 -7.94 22.43
CA THR A 4 -5.33 -6.55 21.96
C THR A 4 -5.28 -6.49 20.43
N ASN A 5 -5.67 -5.36 19.83
CA ASN A 5 -5.58 -5.17 18.37
C ASN A 5 -4.15 -5.39 17.86
N ARG A 6 -3.15 -4.82 18.52
CA ARG A 6 -1.73 -5.04 18.19
C ARG A 6 -1.31 -6.51 18.35
N GLU A 7 -1.68 -7.16 19.44
CA GLU A 7 -1.32 -8.58 19.65
C GLU A 7 -1.95 -9.48 18.60
N ASN A 8 -3.23 -9.25 18.26
CA ASN A 8 -3.92 -9.99 17.22
C ASN A 8 -3.28 -9.77 15.84
N TRP A 9 -2.97 -8.51 15.49
CA TRP A 9 -2.33 -8.18 14.22
C TRP A 9 -0.94 -8.82 14.11
N LEU A 10 -0.11 -8.73 15.15
CA LEU A 10 1.20 -9.38 15.20
C LEU A 10 1.10 -10.90 15.14
N ALA A 11 0.11 -11.49 15.81
CA ALA A 11 -0.14 -12.93 15.75
C ALA A 11 -0.58 -13.37 14.35
N THR A 12 -1.36 -12.56 13.64
CA THR A 12 -1.71 -12.81 12.24
C THR A 12 -0.47 -12.74 11.36
N ALA A 13 0.30 -11.65 11.42
CA ALA A 13 1.49 -11.45 10.60
C ALA A 13 2.53 -12.58 10.80
N ARG A 14 2.75 -12.97 12.06
CA ARG A 14 3.71 -14.03 12.44
C ARG A 14 3.15 -15.45 12.32
N ARG A 15 1.86 -15.59 11.97
CA ARG A 15 1.15 -16.87 11.89
C ARG A 15 1.21 -17.67 13.20
N THR A 16 0.91 -17.00 14.32
CA THR A 16 0.91 -17.56 15.68
C THR A 16 -0.46 -17.56 16.35
N ARG A 17 -1.51 -17.93 15.61
CA ARG A 17 -2.90 -18.11 16.09
C ARG A 17 -3.57 -16.82 16.59
N PRO A 18 -3.95 -15.91 15.68
CA PRO A 18 -4.81 -14.77 16.02
C PRO A 18 -6.24 -15.20 16.40
N GLU A 19 -6.99 -14.29 17.01
CA GLU A 19 -8.41 -14.46 17.36
C GLU A 19 -9.35 -14.03 16.23
N TRP A 20 -8.94 -13.07 15.39
CA TRP A 20 -9.67 -12.66 14.19
C TRP A 20 -8.74 -12.25 13.05
N ILE A 21 -9.26 -12.26 11.82
CA ILE A 21 -8.61 -11.74 10.62
C ILE A 21 -8.61 -10.20 10.70
N PRO A 22 -7.45 -9.53 10.75
CA PRO A 22 -7.37 -8.08 10.67
C PRO A 22 -7.86 -7.58 9.32
N THR A 23 -8.66 -6.52 9.35
CA THR A 23 -9.31 -5.97 8.16
C THR A 23 -9.20 -4.45 8.19
N ASN A 24 -8.85 -3.86 7.06
CA ASN A 24 -8.79 -2.42 6.85
C ASN A 24 -9.66 -2.04 5.63
N VAL A 25 -10.69 -1.22 5.83
CA VAL A 25 -11.51 -0.67 4.75
C VAL A 25 -11.25 0.82 4.64
N VAL A 26 -10.74 1.27 3.50
CA VAL A 26 -10.39 2.68 3.26
C VAL A 26 -11.36 3.26 2.25
N VAL A 27 -12.23 4.18 2.70
CA VAL A 27 -13.10 4.93 1.80
C VAL A 27 -12.39 6.18 1.32
N SER A 28 -12.09 6.23 0.02
CA SER A 28 -11.37 7.35 -0.59
C SER A 28 -12.09 8.69 -0.35
N HIS A 29 -11.32 9.78 -0.25
CA HIS A 29 -11.91 11.12 -0.14
C HIS A 29 -12.80 11.45 -1.34
N ALA A 30 -12.47 10.95 -2.53
CA ALA A 30 -13.33 11.08 -3.71
C ALA A 30 -14.71 10.43 -3.49
N THR A 31 -14.76 9.17 -3.03
CA THR A 31 -16.03 8.50 -2.69
C THR A 31 -16.78 9.24 -1.59
N ARG A 32 -16.09 9.66 -0.53
CA ARG A 32 -16.74 10.38 0.59
C ARG A 32 -17.28 11.74 0.16
N ASN A 33 -16.59 12.47 -0.71
CA ASN A 33 -17.08 13.72 -1.27
C ASN A 33 -18.28 13.52 -2.22
N GLN A 34 -18.28 12.44 -3.02
CA GLN A 34 -19.36 12.15 -3.96
C GLN A 34 -20.64 11.66 -3.28
N LEU A 35 -20.52 10.77 -2.29
CA LEU A 35 -21.66 10.11 -1.64
C LEU A 35 -22.09 10.79 -0.32
N ARG A 36 -21.21 11.58 0.30
CA ARG A 36 -21.47 12.36 1.52
C ARG A 36 -22.22 11.55 2.58
N ASP A 37 -23.42 11.99 2.97
CA ASP A 37 -24.25 11.39 4.01
C ASP A 37 -24.51 9.88 3.77
N GLU A 38 -24.66 9.44 2.51
CA GLU A 38 -24.97 8.04 2.20
C GLU A 38 -23.84 7.09 2.62
N VAL A 39 -22.57 7.49 2.44
CA VAL A 39 -21.44 6.68 2.88
C VAL A 39 -21.16 6.85 4.37
N GLU A 40 -21.43 8.02 4.95
CA GLU A 40 -21.37 8.22 6.40
C GLU A 40 -22.36 7.32 7.15
N GLU A 41 -23.57 7.16 6.63
CA GLU A 41 -24.56 6.22 7.17
C GLU A 41 -24.05 4.77 7.16
N VAL A 42 -23.36 4.36 6.09
CA VAL A 42 -22.75 3.02 6.01
C VAL A 42 -21.64 2.88 7.04
N MET A 43 -20.71 3.83 7.10
CA MET A 43 -19.58 3.79 8.05
C MET A 43 -20.06 3.74 9.51
N ALA A 44 -21.12 4.48 9.86
CA ALA A 44 -21.74 4.45 11.17
C ALA A 44 -22.34 3.09 11.57
N ARG A 45 -22.75 2.25 10.59
CA ARG A 45 -23.26 0.90 10.85
C ARG A 45 -22.16 -0.12 11.16
N HIS A 46 -20.91 0.17 10.83
CA HIS A 46 -19.77 -0.75 10.97
C HIS A 46 -18.67 -0.20 11.90
N PRO A 47 -18.97 0.05 13.19
CA PRO A 47 -18.01 0.64 14.12
C PRO A 47 -16.79 -0.24 14.41
N PHE A 48 -16.82 -1.53 14.05
CA PHE A 48 -15.63 -2.38 14.13
C PHE A 48 -14.60 -2.01 13.05
N LEU A 49 -15.06 -1.70 11.84
CA LEU A 49 -14.21 -1.30 10.72
C LEU A 49 -13.88 0.20 10.75
N PHE A 50 -14.74 1.00 11.39
CA PHE A 50 -14.60 2.45 11.50
C PHE A 50 -14.71 2.93 12.97
N PRO A 51 -13.79 2.51 13.87
CA PRO A 51 -13.91 2.76 15.31
C PRO A 51 -13.88 4.25 15.68
N ASP A 52 -13.16 5.07 14.93
CA ASP A 52 -12.99 6.51 15.18
C ASP A 52 -13.89 7.39 14.31
N PHE A 53 -14.79 6.78 13.53
CA PHE A 53 -15.67 7.53 12.64
C PHE A 53 -16.78 8.25 13.42
N GLN A 54 -17.01 9.51 13.06
CA GLN A 54 -18.12 10.31 13.55
C GLN A 54 -18.77 11.04 12.36
N PRO A 55 -20.12 11.05 12.26
CA PRO A 55 -20.80 11.80 11.21
C PRO A 55 -20.44 13.29 11.22
N GLY A 56 -20.29 13.89 10.04
CA GLY A 56 -19.99 15.31 9.88
C GLY A 56 -18.56 15.71 10.28
N GLN A 57 -17.61 14.76 10.34
CA GLN A 57 -16.19 15.04 10.60
C GLN A 57 -15.55 15.95 9.55
N ILE A 58 -16.07 15.94 8.32
CA ILE A 58 -15.51 16.68 7.19
C ILE A 58 -16.62 17.54 6.57
N ASP A 59 -16.38 18.84 6.49
CA ASP A 59 -17.16 19.75 5.65
C ASP A 59 -16.63 19.69 4.20
N TRP A 60 -17.31 18.91 3.35
CA TRP A 60 -16.90 18.70 1.96
C TRP A 60 -17.02 19.95 1.09
N ASP A 61 -17.82 20.94 1.46
CA ASP A 61 -17.96 22.17 0.68
C ASP A 61 -16.74 23.10 0.86
N THR A 62 -15.96 22.90 1.93
CA THR A 62 -14.74 23.68 2.22
C THR A 62 -13.48 22.83 2.33
N HIS A 63 -13.58 21.52 2.10
CA HIS A 63 -12.47 20.58 2.25
C HIS A 63 -11.33 20.88 1.27
N CYS A 64 -10.10 20.92 1.77
CA CYS A 64 -8.90 21.00 0.95
C CYS A 64 -8.30 19.60 0.79
N PHE A 65 -8.41 19.02 -0.41
CA PHE A 65 -7.83 17.71 -0.73
C PHE A 65 -6.29 17.72 -0.70
N GLY A 66 -5.69 18.90 -0.85
CA GLY A 66 -4.25 19.10 -0.74
C GLY A 66 -3.48 18.77 -2.02
N PRO A 67 -2.16 18.95 -1.99
CA PRO A 67 -1.31 18.82 -3.16
C PRO A 67 -1.38 17.43 -3.81
N GLY A 68 -1.50 17.40 -5.14
CA GLY A 68 -1.57 16.15 -5.91
C GLY A 68 -2.89 15.39 -5.81
N HIS A 69 -3.89 15.92 -5.09
CA HIS A 69 -5.22 15.30 -4.96
C HIS A 69 -6.39 16.23 -5.32
N THR A 70 -6.12 17.51 -5.54
CA THR A 70 -7.12 18.47 -6.03
C THR A 70 -7.19 18.41 -7.55
N ALA A 71 -8.41 18.32 -8.09
CA ALA A 71 -8.64 18.24 -9.53
C ALA A 71 -8.13 19.50 -10.26
N ASP A 72 -7.51 19.29 -11.41
CA ASP A 72 -7.05 20.33 -12.35
C ASP A 72 -6.11 21.37 -11.71
N GLN A 73 -5.39 20.97 -10.64
CA GLN A 73 -4.40 21.80 -9.96
C GLN A 73 -3.03 21.12 -9.95
N PRO A 74 -2.19 21.38 -10.98
CA PRO A 74 -0.84 20.85 -11.04
C PRO A 74 0.00 21.22 -9.81
N PHE A 75 0.71 20.24 -9.27
CA PHE A 75 1.57 20.40 -8.10
C PHE A 75 2.97 19.83 -8.37
N ARG A 76 4.02 20.61 -8.09
CA ARG A 76 5.40 20.10 -8.14
C ARG A 76 5.82 19.57 -6.77
N ASP A 77 6.17 18.29 -6.73
CA ASP A 77 6.66 17.63 -5.52
C ASP A 77 8.12 17.98 -5.18
N ALA A 78 8.60 17.48 -4.04
CA ALA A 78 9.96 17.70 -3.59
C ALA A 78 11.04 17.05 -4.49
N TRP A 79 10.66 16.13 -5.37
CA TRP A 79 11.55 15.46 -6.33
C TRP A 79 11.65 16.20 -7.65
N GLY A 80 10.78 17.19 -7.86
CA GLY A 80 10.69 17.99 -9.07
C GLY A 80 9.68 17.43 -10.08
N CYS A 81 8.93 16.39 -9.74
CA CYS A 81 7.86 15.83 -10.57
C CYS A 81 6.62 16.72 -10.50
N VAL A 82 5.96 16.98 -11.63
CA VAL A 82 4.66 17.68 -11.63
C VAL A 82 3.54 16.66 -11.68
N TRP A 83 2.66 16.72 -10.69
CA TRP A 83 1.50 15.86 -10.52
C TRP A 83 0.22 16.61 -10.88
N GLU A 84 -0.71 15.94 -11.54
CA GLU A 84 -2.07 16.44 -11.78
C GLU A 84 -3.09 15.35 -11.49
N SER A 85 -4.13 15.69 -10.73
CA SER A 85 -5.31 14.85 -10.56
C SER A 85 -6.46 15.42 -11.40
N THR A 86 -7.32 14.55 -11.91
CA THR A 86 -8.53 14.92 -12.65
C THR A 86 -9.80 14.79 -11.80
N VAL A 87 -9.67 14.28 -10.57
CA VAL A 87 -10.79 14.05 -9.65
C VAL A 87 -10.37 14.41 -8.24
N ASP A 88 -11.14 15.28 -7.61
CA ASP A 88 -10.93 15.68 -6.22
C ASP A 88 -10.91 14.47 -5.29
N GLY A 89 -9.85 14.36 -4.49
CA GLY A 89 -9.66 13.29 -3.53
C GLY A 89 -9.11 11.98 -4.12
N LEU A 90 -8.73 11.97 -5.39
CA LEU A 90 -7.91 10.91 -5.99
C LEU A 90 -6.48 11.40 -6.22
N GLU A 91 -5.54 10.49 -6.06
CA GLU A 91 -4.13 10.73 -6.36
C GLU A 91 -3.92 11.03 -7.86
N GLY A 92 -3.14 12.06 -8.13
CA GLY A 92 -2.78 12.44 -9.49
C GLY A 92 -1.74 11.54 -10.14
N GLN A 93 -1.45 11.84 -11.40
CA GLN A 93 -0.37 11.21 -12.17
C GLN A 93 0.73 12.23 -12.45
N VAL A 94 1.96 11.74 -12.63
CA VAL A 94 3.10 12.60 -12.99
C VAL A 94 3.04 12.95 -14.48
N LEU A 95 3.03 14.25 -14.79
CA LEU A 95 3.03 14.81 -16.14
C LEU A 95 4.39 15.35 -16.58
N GLU A 96 5.20 15.85 -15.64
CA GLU A 96 6.55 16.34 -15.92
C GLU A 96 7.59 15.58 -15.10
N HIS A 97 8.68 15.21 -15.79
CA HIS A 97 9.71 14.32 -15.27
C HIS A 97 11.06 15.08 -15.19
N PRO A 98 11.62 15.32 -14.00
CA PRO A 98 12.83 16.13 -13.82
C PRO A 98 14.07 15.51 -14.47
N LEU A 99 14.06 14.20 -14.71
CA LEU A 99 15.12 13.43 -15.35
C LEU A 99 14.67 12.86 -16.70
N ALA A 100 13.82 13.56 -17.46
CA ALA A 100 13.41 13.14 -18.81
C ALA A 100 14.60 12.87 -19.75
N THR A 101 15.75 13.50 -19.52
CA THR A 101 17.03 13.16 -20.15
C THR A 101 18.08 12.84 -19.09
N TRP A 102 19.02 11.97 -19.42
CA TRP A 102 20.10 11.61 -18.50
C TRP A 102 21.07 12.76 -18.20
N ASP A 103 21.19 13.75 -19.08
CA ASP A 103 22.06 14.91 -18.85
C ASP A 103 21.58 15.72 -17.62
N ALA A 104 20.27 15.70 -17.34
CA ALA A 104 19.70 16.37 -16.16
C ALA A 104 20.18 15.75 -14.84
N LEU A 105 20.58 14.48 -14.82
CA LEU A 105 21.07 13.80 -13.61
C LEU A 105 22.32 14.46 -13.03
N ALA A 106 23.15 15.08 -13.87
CA ALA A 106 24.39 15.71 -13.42
C ALA A 106 24.16 16.93 -12.51
N THR A 107 22.99 17.58 -12.63
CA THR A 107 22.64 18.80 -11.87
C THR A 107 21.47 18.61 -10.93
N TRP A 108 20.69 17.54 -11.10
CA TRP A 108 19.55 17.24 -10.25
C TRP A 108 20.00 16.73 -8.87
N GLN A 109 19.22 17.04 -7.84
CA GLN A 109 19.46 16.57 -6.48
C GLN A 109 18.15 15.99 -5.91
N PRO A 110 18.21 14.86 -5.18
CA PRO A 110 17.06 14.38 -4.43
C PRO A 110 16.75 15.35 -3.29
N PRO A 111 15.50 15.38 -2.79
CA PRO A 111 15.17 16.11 -1.57
C PRO A 111 15.92 15.54 -0.37
N ASP A 112 16.05 16.35 0.68
CA ASP A 112 16.61 15.91 1.96
C ASP A 112 15.59 15.01 2.70
N PRO A 113 15.88 13.71 2.90
CA PRO A 113 14.95 12.78 3.55
C PRO A 113 14.59 13.15 4.99
N LEU A 114 15.42 13.95 5.67
CA LEU A 114 15.18 14.32 7.06
C LEU A 114 14.25 15.54 7.21
N THR A 115 14.09 16.33 6.15
CA THR A 115 13.35 17.60 6.22
C THR A 115 12.27 17.73 5.16
N GLN A 116 12.30 16.94 4.10
CA GLN A 116 11.39 17.02 2.95
C GLN A 116 10.74 15.66 2.67
N ALA A 117 9.43 15.60 2.85
CA ALA A 117 8.58 14.54 2.30
C ALA A 117 8.19 14.91 0.85
N ASP A 118 7.60 13.97 0.10
CA ASP A 118 7.24 14.22 -1.30
C ASP A 118 6.34 15.45 -1.48
N ARG A 119 5.33 15.63 -0.61
CA ARG A 119 4.32 16.69 -0.74
C ARG A 119 4.33 17.72 0.39
N GLY A 120 5.46 17.88 1.07
CA GLY A 120 5.57 18.83 2.19
C GLY A 120 6.77 18.58 3.09
N PRO A 121 6.81 19.23 4.26
CA PRO A 121 7.88 18.99 5.22
C PRO A 121 7.79 17.59 5.85
N MET A 122 8.94 16.99 6.12
CA MET A 122 9.02 15.79 6.96
C MET A 122 9.03 16.19 8.44
N ASP A 123 8.07 15.70 9.23
CA ASP A 123 7.97 15.99 10.67
C ASP A 123 8.16 14.72 11.51
N TRP A 124 9.42 14.41 11.80
CA TRP A 124 9.81 13.27 12.66
C TRP A 124 9.35 13.42 14.11
N ALA A 125 9.14 14.65 14.59
CA ALA A 125 8.60 14.87 15.93
C ALA A 125 7.11 14.48 15.99
N ALA A 126 6.33 14.80 14.96
CA ALA A 126 4.97 14.31 14.82
C ALA A 126 4.91 12.79 14.62
N ALA A 127 5.80 12.22 13.80
CA ALA A 127 5.90 10.77 13.65
C ALA A 127 6.14 10.06 15.01
N ARG A 128 7.08 10.57 15.82
CA ARG A 128 7.35 10.04 17.16
C ARG A 128 6.13 10.12 18.09
N ARG A 129 5.43 11.25 18.12
CA ARG A 129 4.20 11.40 18.94
C ARG A 129 3.14 10.38 18.55
N ARG A 130 2.88 10.21 17.25
CA ARG A 130 1.91 9.21 16.74
C ARG A 130 2.31 7.78 17.13
N ALA A 131 3.60 7.45 17.03
CA ALA A 131 4.11 6.14 17.42
C ALA A 131 3.95 5.88 18.94
N GLU A 132 4.19 6.89 19.78
CA GLU A 132 3.98 6.81 21.23
C GLU A 132 2.49 6.66 21.58
N GLU A 133 1.62 7.43 20.93
CA GLU A 133 0.16 7.38 21.10
C GLU A 133 -0.38 5.99 20.72
N ALA A 134 -0.09 5.50 19.51
CA ALA A 134 -0.50 4.17 19.04
C ALA A 134 -0.04 3.06 19.99
N ARG A 135 1.22 3.12 20.45
CA ARG A 135 1.75 2.15 21.42
C ARG A 135 1.00 2.19 22.75
N SER A 136 0.63 3.38 23.23
CA SER A 136 -0.13 3.54 24.47
C SER A 136 -1.56 3.01 24.38
N CYS A 137 -2.16 3.05 23.18
CA CYS A 137 -3.47 2.50 22.87
C CYS A 137 -3.46 1.00 22.56
N GLY A 138 -2.29 0.35 22.55
CA GLY A 138 -2.17 -1.05 22.16
C GLY A 138 -2.44 -1.31 20.67
N GLU A 139 -2.08 -0.34 19.83
CA GLU A 139 -2.16 -0.37 18.37
C GLU A 139 -0.80 -0.64 17.75
N VAL A 140 -0.81 -1.14 16.51
CA VAL A 140 0.41 -1.42 15.74
C VAL A 140 1.11 -0.11 15.40
N VAL A 141 2.41 -0.04 15.64
CA VAL A 141 3.23 1.09 15.22
C VAL A 141 3.89 0.75 13.89
N SER A 142 3.49 1.40 12.80
CA SER A 142 4.05 1.15 11.47
C SER A 142 4.86 2.35 10.97
N GLY A 143 6.05 2.08 10.42
CA GLY A 143 6.78 3.00 9.55
C GLY A 143 6.54 2.64 8.08
N SER A 144 6.78 3.57 7.17
CA SER A 144 6.69 3.29 5.73
C SER A 144 7.58 4.23 4.93
N LEU A 145 8.08 3.73 3.79
CA LEU A 145 8.52 4.59 2.70
C LEU A 145 7.31 5.21 1.99
N ALA A 146 7.56 6.22 1.17
CA ALA A 146 6.53 6.81 0.31
C ALA A 146 6.00 5.76 -0.68
N HIS A 147 4.72 5.86 -1.05
CA HIS A 147 4.15 5.06 -2.15
C HIS A 147 4.92 5.38 -3.44
N GLY A 148 5.54 4.35 -3.99
CA GLY A 148 6.44 4.47 -5.12
C GLY A 148 7.81 5.02 -4.78
N PHE A 149 8.52 4.36 -3.86
CA PHE A 149 9.85 4.76 -3.40
C PHE A 149 11.00 4.36 -4.33
N LEU A 150 10.84 3.35 -5.20
CA LEU A 150 11.90 2.87 -6.09
C LEU A 150 11.44 2.68 -7.54
N LEU A 151 10.73 1.60 -7.91
CA LEU A 151 10.42 1.35 -9.32
C LEU A 151 9.50 2.45 -9.87
N MET A 152 8.47 2.79 -9.10
CA MET A 152 7.61 3.93 -9.43
C MET A 152 8.39 5.24 -9.41
N ARG A 153 9.26 5.44 -8.41
CA ARG A 153 10.11 6.64 -8.33
C ARG A 153 10.93 6.82 -9.60
N LEU A 154 11.51 5.74 -10.12
CA LEU A 154 12.29 5.77 -11.34
C LEU A 154 11.45 6.26 -12.52
N TRP A 155 10.20 5.81 -12.69
CA TRP A 155 9.38 6.30 -13.80
C TRP A 155 8.75 7.66 -13.53
N TYR A 156 8.57 8.07 -12.27
CA TYR A 156 8.21 9.46 -11.96
C TYR A 156 9.32 10.41 -12.37
N LEU A 157 10.57 10.04 -12.10
CA LEU A 157 11.73 10.86 -12.44
C LEU A 157 12.06 10.85 -13.93
N ARG A 158 11.98 9.68 -14.58
CA ARG A 158 12.42 9.48 -15.97
C ARG A 158 11.31 9.63 -17.01
N GLY A 159 10.07 9.42 -16.60
CA GLY A 159 8.96 9.09 -17.50
C GLY A 159 8.93 7.59 -17.77
N PHE A 160 7.73 7.04 -17.89
CA PHE A 160 7.52 5.59 -18.05
C PHE A 160 8.22 5.03 -19.29
N GLU A 161 8.03 5.64 -20.46
CA GLU A 161 8.66 5.19 -21.72
C GLU A 161 10.18 5.17 -21.62
N ASN A 162 10.78 6.25 -21.13
CA ASN A 162 12.23 6.35 -20.95
C ASN A 162 12.74 5.26 -20.03
N LEU A 163 12.12 5.07 -18.86
CA LEU A 163 12.54 4.01 -17.93
C LEU A 163 12.46 2.62 -18.58
N MET A 164 11.38 2.33 -19.31
CA MET A 164 11.23 1.04 -19.99
C MET A 164 12.35 0.83 -21.02
N LEU A 165 12.74 1.87 -21.76
CA LEU A 165 13.89 1.83 -22.68
C LEU A 165 15.21 1.63 -21.93
N ASP A 166 15.43 2.32 -20.81
CA ASP A 166 16.64 2.16 -20.00
C ASP A 166 16.79 0.73 -19.47
N ILE A 167 15.70 0.17 -18.93
CA ILE A 167 15.66 -1.21 -18.43
C ILE A 167 15.88 -2.20 -19.57
N ALA A 168 15.23 -2.01 -20.72
CA ALA A 168 15.36 -2.89 -21.88
C ALA A 168 16.80 -2.90 -22.43
N THR A 169 17.42 -1.73 -22.52
CA THR A 169 18.76 -1.53 -23.09
C THR A 169 19.91 -1.69 -22.08
N ASP A 170 19.59 -2.00 -20.83
CA ASP A 170 20.55 -2.10 -19.73
C ASP A 170 21.41 -0.84 -19.55
N GLU A 171 20.77 0.32 -19.61
CA GLU A 171 21.44 1.62 -19.50
C GLU A 171 22.27 1.73 -18.22
N PRO A 172 23.60 1.92 -18.32
CA PRO A 172 24.50 1.87 -17.16
C PRO A 172 24.23 2.98 -16.12
N ARG A 173 23.69 4.13 -16.52
CA ARG A 173 23.35 5.22 -15.58
C ARG A 173 22.18 4.87 -14.66
N LEU A 174 21.36 3.88 -15.02
CA LEU A 174 20.23 3.44 -14.20
C LEU A 174 20.67 2.92 -12.83
N GLN A 175 21.81 2.22 -12.76
CA GLN A 175 22.32 1.72 -11.48
C GLN A 175 22.65 2.87 -10.53
N ALA A 176 23.28 3.94 -11.03
CA ALA A 176 23.64 5.09 -10.21
C ALA A 176 22.40 5.80 -9.64
N LEU A 177 21.33 5.89 -10.43
CA LEU A 177 20.06 6.45 -9.96
C LEU A 177 19.40 5.55 -8.90
N ILE A 178 19.38 4.22 -9.12
CA ILE A 178 18.88 3.25 -8.13
C ILE A 178 19.65 3.37 -6.82
N ASP A 179 20.98 3.43 -6.87
CA ASP A 179 21.83 3.54 -5.68
C ASP A 179 21.57 4.82 -4.89
N LEU A 180 21.31 5.93 -5.58
CA LEU A 180 20.93 7.21 -4.98
C LEU A 180 19.57 7.09 -4.26
N LEU A 181 18.57 6.48 -4.91
CA LEU A 181 17.25 6.27 -4.29
C LEU A 181 17.32 5.33 -3.08
N VAL A 182 18.11 4.25 -3.17
CA VAL A 182 18.33 3.34 -2.04
C VAL A 182 19.03 4.07 -0.88
N ALA A 183 20.05 4.88 -1.16
CA ALA A 183 20.74 5.65 -0.13
C ALA A 183 19.79 6.64 0.57
N HIS A 184 18.93 7.32 -0.19
CA HIS A 184 17.90 8.19 0.36
C HIS A 184 16.91 7.41 1.24
N SER A 185 16.37 6.29 0.74
CA SER A 185 15.38 5.48 1.46
C SER A 185 15.96 4.80 2.71
N LEU A 186 17.24 4.44 2.72
CA LEU A 186 17.91 3.88 3.90
C LEU A 186 17.92 4.87 5.09
N VAL A 187 18.03 6.17 4.82
CA VAL A 187 17.94 7.19 5.88
C VAL A 187 16.56 7.15 6.52
N LEU A 188 15.50 7.10 5.70
CA LEU A 188 14.12 7.01 6.17
C LEU A 188 13.85 5.70 6.93
N VAL A 189 14.32 4.57 6.41
CA VAL A 189 14.23 3.27 7.09
C VAL A 189 14.86 3.37 8.49
N GLN A 190 16.08 3.90 8.60
CA GLN A 190 16.75 4.03 9.90
C GLN A 190 15.97 4.92 10.87
N GLN A 191 15.42 6.04 10.39
CA GLN A 191 14.60 6.92 11.24
C GLN A 191 13.35 6.20 11.78
N TRP A 192 12.69 5.38 10.97
CA TRP A 192 11.56 4.57 11.43
C TRP A 192 11.99 3.48 12.41
N LEU A 193 13.12 2.81 12.17
CA LEU A 193 13.64 1.81 13.10
C LEU A 193 14.00 2.42 14.47
N ASP A 194 14.53 3.64 14.50
CA ASP A 194 14.82 4.39 15.73
C ASP A 194 13.54 4.78 16.52
N LEU A 195 12.34 4.55 15.97
CA LEU A 195 11.06 4.73 16.65
C LEU A 195 10.48 3.42 17.21
N ASP A 196 11.19 2.30 17.11
CA ASP A 196 10.75 0.96 17.52
C ASP A 196 9.39 0.59 16.90
N VAL A 197 9.30 0.70 15.58
CA VAL A 197 8.13 0.29 14.79
C VAL A 197 7.98 -1.25 14.81
N ASP A 198 6.74 -1.73 14.77
CA ASP A 198 6.40 -3.15 14.63
C ASP A 198 6.57 -3.65 13.19
N CYS A 199 6.33 -2.75 12.23
CA CYS A 199 6.30 -3.05 10.80
C CYS A 199 6.88 -1.89 9.97
N MET A 200 7.55 -2.21 8.86
CA MET A 200 8.05 -1.28 7.86
C MET A 200 7.41 -1.56 6.50
N GLY A 201 6.71 -0.56 5.95
CA GLY A 201 6.05 -0.61 4.65
C GLY A 201 6.96 -0.24 3.46
N PHE A 202 6.82 -1.00 2.38
CA PHE A 202 7.46 -0.79 1.08
C PHE A 202 6.41 -0.74 -0.03
N PRO A 203 5.63 0.35 -0.14
CA PRO A 203 4.54 0.47 -1.10
C PRO A 203 5.02 0.81 -2.52
N GLU A 204 4.62 0.01 -3.49
CA GLU A 204 4.89 0.13 -4.93
C GLU A 204 3.66 -0.33 -5.73
N ASP A 205 3.68 -0.14 -7.05
CA ASP A 205 2.70 -0.71 -8.00
C ASP A 205 3.46 -1.49 -9.06
N LEU A 206 3.72 -2.78 -8.84
CA LEU A 206 4.63 -3.55 -9.69
C LEU A 206 3.91 -4.23 -10.86
N GLY A 207 2.58 -4.21 -10.86
CA GLY A 207 1.73 -4.90 -11.82
C GLY A 207 0.94 -3.99 -12.76
N THR A 208 0.68 -4.50 -13.95
CA THR A 208 -0.40 -4.03 -14.84
C THR A 208 -1.62 -4.92 -14.67
N GLN A 209 -2.66 -4.74 -15.48
CA GLN A 209 -3.85 -5.62 -15.45
C GLN A 209 -3.58 -7.06 -15.91
N THR A 210 -2.46 -7.32 -16.59
CA THR A 210 -2.21 -8.61 -17.26
C THR A 210 -0.82 -9.19 -17.04
N GLY A 211 0.03 -8.52 -16.27
CA GLY A 211 1.42 -8.95 -16.01
C GLY A 211 2.20 -7.92 -15.21
N SER A 212 3.33 -8.32 -14.63
CA SER A 212 4.29 -7.39 -14.01
C SER A 212 4.80 -6.33 -15.01
N ILE A 213 5.07 -5.10 -14.55
CA ILE A 213 5.53 -3.98 -15.40
C ILE A 213 6.86 -4.29 -16.11
N ILE A 214 7.77 -5.00 -15.42
CA ILE A 214 9.03 -5.48 -15.97
C ILE A 214 9.14 -6.98 -15.79
N SER A 215 9.85 -7.67 -16.69
CA SER A 215 9.99 -9.12 -16.61
C SER A 215 10.71 -9.56 -15.31
N PRO A 216 10.44 -10.76 -14.78
CA PRO A 216 11.11 -11.27 -13.59
C PRO A 216 12.65 -11.22 -13.68
N ALA A 217 13.22 -11.46 -14.87
CA ALA A 217 14.66 -11.35 -15.09
C ALA A 217 15.19 -9.91 -14.93
N LYS A 218 14.44 -8.91 -15.40
CA LYS A 218 14.80 -7.50 -15.24
C LYS A 218 14.54 -7.02 -13.81
N PHE A 219 13.47 -7.50 -13.18
CA PHE A 219 13.18 -7.24 -11.76
C PHE A 219 14.31 -7.77 -10.87
N HIS A 220 14.71 -9.02 -11.06
CA HIS A 220 15.84 -9.64 -10.34
C HIS A 220 17.15 -8.87 -10.54
N ARG A 221 17.39 -8.31 -11.74
CA ARG A 221 18.60 -7.53 -12.02
C ARG A 221 18.60 -6.17 -11.31
N TRP A 222 17.51 -5.42 -11.43
CA TRP A 222 17.50 -3.99 -11.10
C TRP A 222 16.86 -3.69 -9.74
N ILE A 223 15.85 -4.44 -9.33
CA ILE A 223 14.99 -4.11 -8.18
C ILE A 223 15.32 -4.99 -6.97
N THR A 224 15.46 -6.30 -7.16
CA THR A 224 15.77 -7.24 -6.07
C THR A 224 16.97 -6.81 -5.20
N PRO A 225 18.14 -6.41 -5.77
CA PRO A 225 19.28 -6.04 -4.94
C PRO A 225 19.03 -4.77 -4.12
N ALA A 226 18.27 -3.82 -4.67
CA ALA A 226 17.89 -2.59 -3.98
C ALA A 226 16.93 -2.89 -2.82
N TYR A 227 15.95 -3.76 -3.05
CA TYR A 227 15.02 -4.23 -2.02
C TYR A 227 15.74 -4.96 -0.89
N ALA A 228 16.65 -5.88 -1.21
CA ALA A 228 17.42 -6.62 -0.20
C ALA A 228 18.18 -5.67 0.74
N ARG A 229 18.83 -4.63 0.18
CA ARG A 229 19.55 -3.62 0.98
C ARG A 229 18.65 -2.83 1.92
N LEU A 230 17.40 -2.57 1.53
CA LEU A 230 16.44 -1.82 2.35
C LEU A 230 15.76 -2.70 3.41
N VAL A 231 15.58 -3.98 3.10
CA VAL A 231 14.92 -4.97 3.98
C VAL A 231 15.85 -5.49 5.06
N GLU A 232 17.12 -5.70 4.74
CA GLU A 232 18.14 -6.20 5.67
C GLU A 232 18.16 -5.49 7.03
N PRO A 233 18.20 -4.14 7.13
CA PRO A 233 18.17 -3.47 8.43
C PRO A 233 16.87 -3.69 9.21
N CYS A 234 15.72 -3.84 8.54
CA CYS A 234 14.44 -4.14 9.20
C CYS A 234 14.49 -5.51 9.90
N HIS A 235 14.97 -6.54 9.20
CA HIS A 235 15.13 -7.87 9.79
C HIS A 235 16.17 -7.90 10.91
N ALA A 236 17.28 -7.19 10.74
CA ALA A 236 18.30 -7.08 11.79
C ALA A 236 17.71 -6.46 13.08
N ALA A 237 16.72 -5.58 12.96
CA ALA A 237 15.98 -4.99 14.07
C ALA A 237 14.78 -5.84 14.56
N GLY A 238 14.47 -6.97 13.90
CA GLY A 238 13.30 -7.79 14.21
C GLY A 238 11.95 -7.17 13.84
N VAL A 239 11.97 -6.17 12.94
CA VAL A 239 10.79 -5.46 12.42
C VAL A 239 10.21 -6.22 11.24
N LEU A 240 8.88 -6.35 11.21
CA LEU A 240 8.18 -7.01 10.11
C LEU A 240 8.25 -6.17 8.83
N VAL A 241 8.33 -6.82 7.68
CA VAL A 241 8.39 -6.15 6.38
C VAL A 241 7.08 -6.36 5.62
N HIS A 242 6.39 -5.26 5.33
CA HIS A 242 5.17 -5.23 4.52
C HIS A 242 5.48 -4.72 3.11
N GLN A 243 5.25 -5.56 2.11
CA GLN A 243 5.32 -5.18 0.70
C GLN A 243 3.91 -4.96 0.18
N HIS A 244 3.63 -3.77 -0.36
CA HIS A 244 2.40 -3.51 -1.10
C HIS A 244 2.70 -3.47 -2.60
N SER A 245 1.81 -4.07 -3.39
CA SER A 245 1.78 -3.93 -4.83
C SER A 245 0.38 -4.03 -5.41
N ASP A 246 -0.04 -3.01 -6.15
CA ASP A 246 -1.17 -3.13 -7.06
C ASP A 246 -0.80 -3.91 -8.34
N GLY A 247 -1.84 -4.41 -9.00
CA GLY A 247 -1.78 -5.09 -10.30
C GLY A 247 -1.44 -6.58 -10.24
N HIS A 248 -1.26 -7.14 -11.43
CA HIS A 248 -0.84 -8.51 -11.66
C HIS A 248 0.65 -8.67 -11.36
N VAL A 249 0.97 -9.46 -10.35
CA VAL A 249 2.33 -9.68 -9.84
C VAL A 249 2.63 -11.15 -9.57
N ILE A 250 1.84 -12.08 -10.14
CA ILE A 250 2.03 -13.52 -9.96
C ILE A 250 3.48 -13.93 -10.25
N GLU A 251 4.07 -13.37 -11.31
CA GLU A 251 5.43 -13.70 -11.75
C GLU A 251 6.51 -13.24 -10.75
N LEU A 252 6.16 -12.36 -9.82
CA LEU A 252 7.04 -11.82 -8.78
C LEU A 252 6.75 -12.41 -7.38
N MET A 253 5.67 -13.19 -7.20
CA MET A 253 5.27 -13.68 -5.87
C MET A 253 6.32 -14.59 -5.21
N GLU A 254 6.97 -15.45 -5.98
CA GLU A 254 8.06 -16.29 -5.47
C GLU A 254 9.24 -15.44 -4.98
N GLU A 255 9.55 -14.37 -5.69
CA GLU A 255 10.58 -13.40 -5.30
C GLU A 255 10.20 -12.72 -4.00
N PHE A 256 8.95 -12.30 -3.82
CA PHE A 256 8.49 -11.69 -2.56
C PHE A 256 8.60 -12.66 -1.38
N ALA A 257 8.18 -13.92 -1.56
CA ALA A 257 8.28 -14.94 -0.53
C ALA A 257 9.74 -15.30 -0.19
N ALA A 258 10.66 -15.22 -1.16
CA ALA A 258 12.07 -15.54 -0.97
C ALA A 258 12.91 -14.36 -0.46
N SER A 259 12.54 -13.12 -0.79
CA SER A 259 13.28 -11.90 -0.45
C SER A 259 13.00 -11.35 0.95
N GLY A 260 12.36 -12.16 1.79
CA GLY A 260 12.10 -11.84 3.19
C GLY A 260 11.00 -10.78 3.37
N ARG A 261 9.92 -10.88 2.60
CA ARG A 261 8.69 -10.15 2.93
C ARG A 261 7.89 -10.97 3.93
N ASP A 262 7.57 -10.38 5.08
CA ASP A 262 6.74 -11.04 6.08
C ASP A 262 5.26 -10.94 5.71
N ILE A 263 4.86 -9.79 5.17
CA ILE A 263 3.50 -9.49 4.75
C ILE A 263 3.54 -9.03 3.29
N VAL A 264 2.67 -9.62 2.46
CA VAL A 264 2.53 -9.24 1.05
C VAL A 264 1.09 -8.83 0.81
N ASN A 265 0.90 -7.55 0.46
CA ASN A 265 -0.36 -6.99 0.02
C ASN A 265 -0.44 -6.98 -1.50
N LEU A 266 -1.49 -7.61 -2.04
CA LEU A 266 -1.70 -7.82 -3.47
C LEU A 266 -3.18 -8.04 -3.78
N GLN A 267 -3.56 -7.73 -5.02
CA GLN A 267 -4.95 -7.80 -5.49
C GLN A 267 -5.42 -9.23 -5.77
N ASP A 268 -6.61 -9.57 -5.28
CA ASP A 268 -7.27 -10.87 -5.39
C ASP A 268 -7.49 -11.38 -6.83
N LEU A 269 -8.35 -10.74 -7.62
CA LEU A 269 -8.89 -11.25 -8.88
C LEU A 269 -7.85 -11.23 -9.99
N VAL A 270 -7.03 -10.18 -10.03
CA VAL A 270 -6.01 -10.02 -11.07
C VAL A 270 -4.89 -11.06 -10.92
N ASN A 271 -4.61 -11.49 -9.70
CA ASN A 271 -3.62 -12.52 -9.41
C ASN A 271 -4.23 -13.94 -9.30
N GLY A 272 -5.54 -14.04 -9.09
CA GLY A 272 -6.26 -15.30 -8.97
C GLY A 272 -6.00 -16.00 -7.64
N ILE A 273 -7.07 -16.17 -6.86
CA ILE A 273 -7.00 -16.68 -5.48
C ILE A 273 -6.29 -18.04 -5.35
N ASP A 274 -6.39 -18.92 -6.35
CA ASP A 274 -5.72 -20.22 -6.36
C ASP A 274 -4.21 -20.09 -6.54
N ASN A 275 -3.75 -19.15 -7.36
CA ASN A 275 -2.31 -18.89 -7.53
C ASN A 275 -1.71 -18.29 -6.26
N ILE A 276 -2.44 -17.36 -5.63
CA ILE A 276 -2.07 -16.77 -4.34
C ILE A 276 -1.95 -17.87 -3.28
N ALA A 277 -2.97 -18.72 -3.18
CA ALA A 277 -2.99 -19.84 -2.23
C ALA A 277 -1.81 -20.80 -2.47
N ALA A 278 -1.56 -21.17 -3.73
CA ALA A 278 -0.50 -22.10 -4.08
C ALA A 278 0.91 -21.54 -3.80
N THR A 279 1.10 -20.23 -3.96
CA THR A 279 2.43 -19.61 -3.92
C THR A 279 2.78 -19.03 -2.55
N LEU A 280 1.82 -18.39 -1.87
CA LEU A 280 2.07 -17.54 -0.70
C LEU A 280 1.51 -18.10 0.61
N LYS A 281 0.41 -18.88 0.58
CA LYS A 281 -0.26 -19.35 1.80
C LYS A 281 0.70 -20.14 2.68
N GLY A 282 0.83 -19.73 3.94
CA GLY A 282 1.71 -20.37 4.93
C GLY A 282 3.19 -19.99 4.83
N ARG A 283 3.60 -19.24 3.79
CA ARG A 283 4.98 -18.74 3.61
C ARG A 283 5.11 -17.29 4.06
N VAL A 284 4.14 -16.46 3.68
CA VAL A 284 3.99 -15.05 4.10
C VAL A 284 2.62 -14.85 4.77
N CYS A 285 2.43 -13.70 5.42
CA CYS A 285 1.09 -13.21 5.70
C CYS A 285 0.56 -12.54 4.43
N ILE A 286 -0.62 -12.94 3.99
CA ILE A 286 -1.27 -12.35 2.83
C ILE A 286 -2.19 -11.25 3.36
N ASP A 287 -1.91 -10.01 2.99
CA ASP A 287 -2.81 -8.88 3.20
C ASP A 287 -3.60 -8.71 1.91
N LEU A 288 -4.69 -9.46 1.76
CA LEU A 288 -5.39 -9.56 0.48
C LEU A 288 -6.09 -8.24 0.19
N ASP A 289 -5.76 -7.63 -0.95
CA ASP A 289 -6.46 -6.47 -1.45
C ASP A 289 -7.69 -6.93 -2.25
N LEU A 290 -8.86 -6.69 -1.68
CA LEU A 290 -10.14 -7.05 -2.28
C LEU A 290 -10.36 -6.31 -3.59
N ASP A 291 -11.06 -6.97 -4.51
CA ASP A 291 -11.45 -6.39 -5.77
C ASP A 291 -12.06 -5.00 -5.57
N ARG A 292 -11.65 -4.08 -6.43
CA ARG A 292 -12.19 -2.72 -6.49
C ARG A 292 -12.56 -2.31 -7.91
N GLN A 293 -12.61 -3.26 -8.84
CA GLN A 293 -12.77 -2.99 -10.28
C GLN A 293 -13.94 -3.75 -10.92
N LYS A 294 -14.45 -4.83 -10.30
CA LYS A 294 -15.48 -5.68 -10.91
C LYS A 294 -16.64 -6.00 -9.97
N ILE A 295 -16.41 -6.82 -8.97
CA ILE A 295 -17.40 -7.35 -8.03
C ILE A 295 -17.78 -6.31 -6.99
N VAL A 296 -16.82 -5.64 -6.35
CA VAL A 296 -17.15 -4.63 -5.33
C VAL A 296 -17.90 -3.43 -5.93
N PRO A 297 -17.45 -2.80 -7.03
CA PRO A 297 -18.18 -1.65 -7.57
C PRO A 297 -19.49 -1.99 -8.29
N PHE A 298 -19.63 -3.19 -8.89
CA PHE A 298 -20.75 -3.49 -9.79
C PHE A 298 -21.50 -4.79 -9.50
N GLY A 299 -20.99 -5.64 -8.62
CA GLY A 299 -21.61 -6.90 -8.25
C GLY A 299 -22.78 -6.72 -7.30
N THR A 300 -23.54 -7.79 -7.14
CA THR A 300 -24.60 -7.90 -6.14
C THR A 300 -24.01 -8.15 -4.75
N ARG A 301 -24.76 -7.81 -3.69
CA ARG A 301 -24.39 -8.17 -2.30
C ARG A 301 -24.03 -9.64 -2.13
N ARG A 302 -24.72 -10.54 -2.83
CA ARG A 302 -24.41 -11.97 -2.79
C ARG A 302 -23.05 -12.26 -3.43
N GLU A 303 -22.75 -11.71 -4.59
CA GLU A 303 -21.45 -11.90 -5.25
C GLU A 303 -20.29 -11.36 -4.41
N ILE A 304 -20.47 -10.22 -3.74
CA ILE A 304 -19.49 -9.66 -2.80
C ILE A 304 -19.27 -10.60 -1.61
N ARG A 305 -20.35 -11.09 -1.01
CA ARG A 305 -20.27 -12.05 0.10
C ARG A 305 -19.58 -13.34 -0.33
N ASP A 306 -19.96 -13.89 -1.48
CA ASP A 306 -19.43 -15.16 -2.01
C ASP A 306 -17.93 -15.03 -2.35
N LEU A 307 -17.49 -13.88 -2.87
CA LEU A 307 -16.07 -13.56 -3.09
C LEU A 307 -15.28 -13.65 -1.79
N ILE A 308 -15.69 -12.90 -0.77
CA ILE A 308 -14.98 -12.84 0.52
C ILE A 308 -15.02 -14.21 1.22
N GLU A 309 -16.13 -14.95 1.11
CA GLU A 309 -16.22 -16.32 1.62
C GLU A 309 -15.19 -17.23 0.94
N GLU A 310 -15.05 -17.17 -0.39
CA GLU A 310 -14.09 -17.98 -1.14
C GLU A 310 -12.65 -17.68 -0.70
N GLU A 311 -12.31 -16.41 -0.53
CA GLU A 311 -10.97 -15.97 -0.11
C GLU A 311 -10.64 -16.44 1.30
N VAL A 312 -11.57 -16.29 2.24
CA VAL A 312 -11.40 -16.80 3.61
C VAL A 312 -11.28 -18.33 3.60
N ARG A 313 -12.06 -19.04 2.79
CA ARG A 313 -11.96 -20.50 2.65
C ARG A 313 -10.62 -20.95 2.07
N LYS A 314 -10.09 -20.24 1.07
CA LYS A 314 -8.86 -20.61 0.38
C LYS A 314 -7.61 -20.18 1.13
N LEU A 315 -7.60 -18.98 1.71
CA LEU A 315 -6.42 -18.38 2.33
C LEU A 315 -6.42 -18.42 3.85
N GLY A 316 -7.60 -18.48 4.49
CA GLY A 316 -7.73 -18.52 5.94
C GLY A 316 -7.00 -19.71 6.56
N SER A 317 -6.55 -19.52 7.80
CA SER A 317 -5.94 -20.55 8.62
C SER A 317 -6.08 -20.20 10.11
N PRO A 318 -6.34 -21.18 11.00
CA PRO A 318 -6.32 -20.95 12.44
C PRO A 318 -4.94 -20.53 12.97
N GLN A 319 -3.87 -20.68 12.17
CA GLN A 319 -2.55 -20.18 12.51
C GLN A 319 -2.42 -18.68 12.22
N GLY A 320 -3.33 -18.07 11.46
CA GLY A 320 -3.20 -16.70 10.94
C GLY A 320 -2.58 -16.66 9.55
N GLY A 321 -2.05 -15.50 9.16
CA GLY A 321 -1.45 -15.29 7.85
C GLY A 321 -2.41 -14.79 6.77
N LEU A 322 -3.61 -14.35 7.14
CA LEU A 322 -4.53 -13.63 6.27
C LEU A 322 -4.96 -12.32 6.95
N MET A 323 -4.89 -11.23 6.21
CA MET A 323 -5.49 -9.92 6.50
C MET A 323 -6.27 -9.49 5.26
N PHE A 324 -7.16 -8.52 5.41
CA PHE A 324 -7.85 -7.89 4.28
C PHE A 324 -7.58 -6.39 4.25
N THR A 325 -7.36 -5.88 3.05
CA THR A 325 -7.42 -4.46 2.74
C THR A 325 -8.46 -4.26 1.64
N CYS A 326 -9.30 -3.23 1.76
CA CYS A 326 -10.25 -2.88 0.71
C CYS A 326 -10.29 -1.36 0.53
N GLY A 327 -9.77 -0.89 -0.59
CA GLY A 327 -9.91 0.49 -1.01
C GLY A 327 -11.21 0.70 -1.78
N ILE A 328 -12.05 1.60 -1.28
CA ILE A 328 -13.31 1.99 -1.89
C ILE A 328 -13.11 3.29 -2.66
N TYR A 329 -13.31 3.20 -3.97
CA TYR A 329 -13.19 4.32 -4.91
C TYR A 329 -14.48 4.47 -5.73
N PRO A 330 -14.72 5.65 -6.33
CA PRO A 330 -15.77 5.79 -7.33
C PRO A 330 -15.60 4.75 -8.44
N PRO A 331 -16.68 4.11 -8.92
CA PRO A 331 -18.09 4.44 -8.68
C PRO A 331 -18.79 3.51 -7.66
N THR A 332 -18.07 2.94 -6.68
CA THR A 332 -18.67 1.96 -5.73
C THR A 332 -19.84 2.56 -4.96
N PRO A 333 -21.06 1.99 -5.03
CA PRO A 333 -22.24 2.57 -4.40
C PRO A 333 -22.35 2.19 -2.91
N PRO A 334 -23.07 2.98 -2.08
CA PRO A 334 -23.19 2.75 -0.63
C PRO A 334 -23.63 1.33 -0.25
N GLU A 335 -24.58 0.74 -0.99
CA GLU A 335 -25.08 -0.61 -0.73
C GLU A 335 -24.03 -1.70 -0.89
N ASN A 336 -23.03 -1.48 -1.75
CA ASN A 336 -21.92 -2.39 -1.96
C ASN A 336 -20.82 -2.18 -0.93
N ILE A 337 -20.58 -0.94 -0.51
CA ILE A 337 -19.69 -0.65 0.64
C ILE A 337 -20.21 -1.38 1.88
N ASP A 338 -21.51 -1.28 2.17
CA ASP A 338 -22.16 -1.98 3.27
C ASP A 338 -22.09 -3.52 3.10
N ALA A 339 -22.22 -4.03 1.87
CA ALA A 339 -22.08 -5.46 1.59
C ALA A 339 -20.67 -5.97 1.91
N VAL A 340 -19.63 -5.23 1.50
CA VAL A 340 -18.22 -5.54 1.81
C VAL A 340 -18.02 -5.55 3.33
N CYS A 341 -18.44 -4.48 4.01
CA CYS A 341 -18.27 -4.35 5.45
C CYS A 341 -18.99 -5.47 6.22
N THR A 342 -20.23 -5.78 5.85
CA THR A 342 -21.02 -6.87 6.44
C THR A 342 -20.35 -8.23 6.26
N ALA A 343 -19.86 -8.53 5.05
CA ALA A 343 -19.22 -9.82 4.76
C ALA A 343 -17.86 -9.95 5.49
N LEU A 344 -17.06 -8.89 5.53
CA LEU A 344 -15.81 -8.87 6.28
C LEU A 344 -16.04 -9.10 7.78
N GLU A 345 -17.08 -8.48 8.36
CA GLU A 345 -17.46 -8.71 9.76
C GLU A 345 -18.02 -10.13 9.99
N GLU A 346 -18.80 -10.68 9.05
CA GLU A 346 -19.33 -12.04 9.08
C GLU A 346 -18.18 -13.07 9.13
N PHE A 347 -17.18 -12.93 8.26
CA PHE A 347 -16.14 -13.94 8.09
C PHE A 347 -14.88 -13.73 8.93
N ARG A 348 -14.76 -12.64 9.70
CA ARG A 348 -13.52 -12.29 10.44
C ARG A 348 -13.00 -13.34 11.42
N THR A 349 -13.86 -14.23 11.93
CA THR A 349 -13.47 -15.33 12.85
C THR A 349 -13.54 -16.72 12.21
N HIS A 350 -13.79 -16.78 10.90
CA HIS A 350 -13.86 -18.03 10.17
C HIS A 350 -12.45 -18.44 9.74
N TYR A 351 -12.07 -19.65 10.11
CA TYR A 351 -10.84 -20.29 9.67
C TYR A 351 -11.19 -21.67 9.14
N TRP A 352 -10.70 -21.98 7.95
CA TRP A 352 -10.97 -23.25 7.27
C TRP A 352 -9.74 -24.14 7.23
#